data_AF-A0A1C4CZF4-F1
#
_entry.id   AF-A0A1C4CZF4-F1
#
_cell.length_a   1.000
_cell.length_b   1.000
_cell.length_c   1.000
_cell.angle_alpha   90.00
_cell.angle_beta   90.00
_cell.angle_gamma   90.00
#
_symmetry.space_group_name_H-M   'P 1'
#
loop_
_entity.id
_entity.type
_entity.pdbx_description
1 polymer ?
#
loop_
_entity_poly.entity_id
_entity_poly.type
_entity_poly.pdbx_seq_one_letter_code
_entity_poly.pdbx_strand_id
1 'polypeptide(L)'
;MMNNDCNHLSDWIALHSTTHNHLYAVLSGSATSDALTYYGQLDGTCSPEGIWLNTPYQQWYDMMPYIVELSPNSPFLTWINDTTTSNWGWLAFSPFSQQELVAQLKLLTKVKLPDNKEVFFRYWDGHFLAQILAASTNTQKQALLPGLSTLWTNNQVIHFPEPITINNDIIQTLAPEQLSLLADEKQKELRQELKTYLKQKFPKKMRTLGAKYSEQFLNLMMDKIAQYQIPRKDQAKQFLDLAIVLGTHFDTDPMLSRWVKPRLLTVATNTISLIELNDDLSIPFKIAMGENLSTYLTRLQQLLQKPTHSLFEIENEEQVIQFVQDLYPERNQQLAFDTLERFYQQQIPYYQSQLFFDYSSHAVLLAMQFFLGHRIFEDPLYPWASTLMIKNGLLPEKECVERMVTYAKKRVRKEIIMVNNHLRKNNVCS
;
A
#
# COMPACT_ATOMS: atom_id res chain seq x y z
N MET A 1 2.24 24.29 -36.73
CA MET A 1 3.35 23.30 -36.69
C MET A 1 4.53 23.94 -35.99
N MET A 2 4.80 23.53 -34.76
CA MET A 2 6.11 23.39 -34.11
C MET A 2 5.82 22.85 -32.70
N ASN A 3 5.52 21.54 -32.60
CA ASN A 3 5.71 20.81 -31.35
C ASN A 3 7.22 20.58 -31.24
N ASN A 4 7.95 21.59 -30.77
CA ASN A 4 9.27 21.35 -30.18
C ASN A 4 8.99 20.98 -28.73
N ASP A 5 8.77 19.69 -28.47
CA ASP A 5 8.77 19.17 -27.11
C ASP A 5 10.18 19.39 -26.56
N CYS A 6 10.38 20.50 -25.82
CA CYS A 6 11.63 20.78 -25.12
C CYS A 6 11.81 19.72 -24.04
N ASN A 7 12.63 18.71 -24.33
CA ASN A 7 12.89 17.60 -23.40
C ASN A 7 13.93 17.94 -22.32
N HIS A 8 14.59 19.10 -22.42
CA HIS A 8 15.61 19.55 -21.48
C HIS A 8 15.27 20.92 -20.89
N LEU A 9 15.53 21.07 -19.58
CA LEU A 9 15.23 22.29 -18.84
C LEU A 9 15.93 23.52 -19.44
N SER A 10 17.19 23.36 -19.87
CA SER A 10 17.97 24.42 -20.52
C SER A 10 17.32 24.95 -21.79
N ASP A 11 16.77 24.05 -22.60
CA ASP A 11 16.15 24.41 -23.88
C ASP A 11 14.84 25.15 -23.64
N TRP A 12 14.06 24.69 -22.66
CA TRP A 12 12.83 25.36 -22.24
C TRP A 12 13.10 26.77 -21.72
N ILE A 13 14.14 26.96 -20.89
CA ILE A 13 14.53 28.27 -20.38
C ILE A 13 14.97 29.18 -21.53
N ALA A 14 15.85 28.70 -22.41
CA ALA A 14 16.34 29.48 -23.54
C ALA A 14 15.22 29.92 -24.49
N LEU A 15 14.21 29.07 -24.70
CA LEU A 15 13.07 29.35 -25.56
C LEU A 15 12.13 30.44 -25.00
N HIS A 16 11.96 30.51 -23.68
CA HIS A 16 10.95 31.35 -23.04
C HIS A 16 11.51 32.59 -22.32
N SER A 17 12.82 32.66 -22.12
CA SER A 17 13.50 33.82 -21.53
C SER A 17 13.42 35.02 -22.47
N THR A 18 12.55 35.98 -22.14
CA THR A 18 12.41 37.24 -22.89
C THR A 18 12.38 38.42 -21.91
N THR A 19 12.54 39.64 -22.41
CA THR A 19 12.55 40.85 -21.56
C THR A 19 11.22 41.12 -20.84
N HIS A 20 10.12 40.53 -21.30
CA HIS A 20 8.78 40.72 -20.73
C HIS A 20 8.21 39.42 -20.17
N ASN A 21 9.07 38.44 -19.85
CA ASN A 21 8.63 37.14 -19.36
C ASN A 21 9.61 36.68 -18.27
N HIS A 22 9.14 36.75 -17.04
CA HIS A 22 9.90 36.52 -15.84
C HIS A 22 9.90 35.03 -15.48
N LEU A 23 11.06 34.51 -15.08
CA LEU A 23 11.20 33.15 -14.60
C LEU A 23 11.00 33.13 -13.09
N TYR A 24 10.00 32.38 -12.62
CA TYR A 24 9.73 32.20 -11.21
C TYR A 24 9.89 30.74 -10.80
N ALA A 25 10.34 30.52 -9.57
CA ALA A 25 10.20 29.25 -8.88
C ALA A 25 9.16 29.37 -7.78
N VAL A 26 8.21 28.43 -7.75
CA VAL A 26 7.37 28.19 -6.58
C VAL A 26 7.96 27.01 -5.82
N LEU A 27 8.45 27.27 -4.62
CA LEU A 27 9.19 26.34 -3.78
C LEU A 27 8.32 25.79 -2.65
N SER A 28 8.41 24.49 -2.42
CA SER A 28 7.83 23.84 -1.26
C SER A 28 8.59 24.21 0.00
N GLY A 29 7.90 24.72 1.02
CA GLY A 29 8.46 24.95 2.36
C GLY A 29 8.62 23.68 3.19
N SER A 30 8.17 22.52 2.69
CA SER A 30 8.25 21.27 3.45
C SER A 30 9.69 20.80 3.62
N ALA A 31 10.03 20.37 4.84
CA ALA A 31 11.34 19.78 5.16
C ALA A 31 11.65 18.53 4.32
N THR A 32 10.65 17.87 3.74
CA THR A 32 10.86 16.71 2.86
C THR A 32 11.38 17.06 1.47
N SER A 33 11.38 18.33 1.10
CA SER A 33 11.72 18.78 -0.25
C SER A 33 13.07 19.49 -0.36
N ASP A 34 13.55 20.07 0.75
CA ASP A 34 14.78 20.87 0.90
C ASP A 34 14.96 22.02 -0.12
N ALA A 35 13.96 22.31 -0.97
CA ALA A 35 14.09 23.20 -2.11
C ALA A 35 14.45 24.64 -1.70
N LEU A 36 13.79 25.16 -0.66
CA LEU A 36 14.06 26.48 -0.12
C LEU A 36 15.48 26.59 0.46
N THR A 37 15.95 25.53 1.12
CA THR A 37 17.31 25.44 1.68
C THR A 37 18.35 25.45 0.56
N TYR A 38 18.17 24.61 -0.47
CA TYR A 38 19.08 24.56 -1.62
C TYR A 38 19.10 25.88 -2.40
N TYR A 39 17.95 26.52 -2.59
CA TYR A 39 17.90 27.83 -3.24
C TYR A 39 18.75 28.87 -2.48
N GLY A 40 18.57 28.95 -1.16
CA GLY A 40 19.35 29.88 -0.32
C GLY A 40 20.85 29.60 -0.30
N GLN A 41 21.27 28.35 -0.50
CA GLN A 41 22.68 27.95 -0.54
C GLN A 41 23.33 28.18 -1.90
N LEU A 42 22.61 27.92 -2.99
CA LEU A 42 23.15 27.88 -4.35
C LEU A 42 23.03 29.22 -5.08
N ASP A 43 21.96 29.98 -4.82
CA ASP A 43 21.68 31.23 -5.53
C ASP A 43 21.46 32.37 -4.54
N GLY A 44 20.34 32.36 -3.82
CA GLY A 44 20.06 33.30 -2.73
C GLY A 44 20.07 34.79 -3.11
N THR A 45 20.11 35.13 -4.41
CA THR A 45 20.20 36.52 -4.87
C THR A 45 18.93 37.32 -4.59
N CYS A 46 17.77 36.67 -4.63
CA CYS A 46 16.47 37.26 -4.34
C CYS A 46 15.88 36.60 -3.10
N SER A 47 15.23 37.39 -2.25
CA SER A 47 14.55 36.85 -1.07
C SER A 47 13.24 36.15 -1.46
N PRO A 48 13.06 34.86 -1.14
CA PRO A 48 11.79 34.18 -1.38
C PRO A 48 10.66 34.79 -0.56
N GLU A 49 9.51 35.01 -1.20
CA GLU A 49 8.31 35.55 -0.55
C GLU A 49 7.35 34.41 -0.19
N GLY A 50 6.94 34.35 1.08
CA GLY A 50 5.92 33.38 1.52
C GLY A 50 4.55 33.76 0.97
N ILE A 51 3.95 32.88 0.17
CA ILE A 51 2.70 33.20 -0.52
C ILE A 51 1.55 33.38 0.46
N TRP A 52 1.50 32.70 1.60
CA TRP A 52 0.40 32.86 2.57
C TRP A 52 0.59 33.97 3.58
N LEU A 53 1.61 34.82 3.43
CA LEU A 53 1.77 36.00 4.27
C LEU A 53 0.53 36.92 4.16
N ASN A 54 0.09 37.46 5.29
CA ASN A 54 -1.13 38.27 5.44
C ASN A 54 -2.43 37.50 5.14
N THR A 55 -2.41 36.18 5.28
CA THR A 55 -3.62 35.34 5.26
C THR A 55 -3.79 34.65 6.62
N PRO A 56 -4.97 34.07 6.92
CA PRO A 56 -5.16 33.24 8.12
C PRO A 56 -4.18 32.06 8.24
N TYR A 57 -3.50 31.66 7.16
CA TYR A 57 -2.58 30.51 7.11
C TYR A 57 -1.10 30.90 7.25
N GLN A 58 -0.79 32.18 7.53
CA GLN A 58 0.59 32.67 7.59
C GLN A 58 1.50 31.94 8.60
N GLN A 59 0.91 31.31 9.62
CA GLN A 59 1.65 30.57 10.66
C GLN A 59 1.91 29.11 10.29
N TRP A 60 1.43 28.63 9.14
CA TRP A 60 1.66 27.25 8.67
C TRP A 60 3.02 27.13 7.99
N TYR A 61 4.09 27.38 8.75
CA TYR A 61 5.46 27.45 8.22
C TYR A 61 5.89 26.17 7.48
N ASP A 62 5.59 24.99 8.03
CA ASP A 62 5.95 23.70 7.43
C ASP A 62 5.28 23.43 6.06
N MET A 63 4.22 24.19 5.76
CA MET A 63 3.42 24.05 4.55
C MET A 63 3.38 25.34 3.72
N MET A 64 4.14 26.37 4.10
CA MET A 64 4.19 27.65 3.40
C MET A 64 4.84 27.43 2.02
N PRO A 65 4.14 27.73 0.91
CA PRO A 65 4.81 27.82 -0.38
C PRO A 65 5.49 29.19 -0.52
N TYR A 66 6.65 29.19 -1.16
CA TYR A 66 7.44 30.40 -1.40
C TYR A 66 7.52 30.66 -2.90
N ILE A 67 7.53 31.92 -3.32
CA ILE A 67 7.84 32.30 -4.69
C ILE A 67 9.12 33.13 -4.72
N VAL A 68 9.93 32.91 -5.75
CA VAL A 68 11.13 33.71 -6.00
C VAL A 68 11.36 33.85 -7.50
N GLU A 69 11.71 35.07 -7.93
CA GLU A 69 12.19 35.31 -9.29
C GLU A 69 13.62 34.80 -9.44
N LEU A 70 13.89 34.10 -10.55
CA LEU A 70 15.19 33.53 -10.88
C LEU A 70 15.78 34.19 -12.12
N SER A 71 17.11 34.34 -12.11
CA SER A 71 17.85 34.55 -13.36
C SER A 71 17.81 33.27 -14.20
N PRO A 72 17.72 33.37 -15.55
CA PRO A 72 17.91 32.22 -16.45
C PRO A 72 19.23 31.47 -16.27
N ASN A 73 20.23 32.11 -15.63
CA ASN A 73 21.53 31.54 -15.32
C ASN A 73 21.70 31.16 -13.83
N SER A 74 20.61 31.11 -13.07
CA SER A 74 20.64 30.76 -11.65
C SER A 74 21.31 29.39 -11.42
N PRO A 75 22.31 29.28 -10.51
CA PRO A 75 22.91 27.98 -10.16
C PRO A 75 21.90 26.97 -9.63
N PHE A 76 20.79 27.45 -9.03
CA PHE A 76 19.71 26.62 -8.53
C PHE A 76 19.03 25.79 -9.64
N LEU A 77 19.03 26.26 -10.89
CA LEU A 77 18.47 25.53 -12.03
C LEU A 77 19.24 24.24 -12.33
N THR A 78 20.54 24.20 -12.01
CA THR A 78 21.34 22.97 -12.13
C THR A 78 20.86 21.94 -11.12
N TRP A 79 20.58 22.36 -9.89
CA TRP A 79 20.01 21.47 -8.88
C TRP A 79 18.61 20.95 -9.28
N ILE A 80 17.76 21.78 -9.88
CA ILE A 80 16.45 21.34 -10.38
C ILE A 80 16.61 20.27 -11.46
N ASN A 81 17.62 20.37 -12.32
CA ASN A 81 17.87 19.38 -13.36
C ASN A 81 18.35 18.04 -12.79
N ASP A 82 19.07 18.05 -11.67
CA ASP A 82 19.71 16.86 -11.09
C ASP A 82 18.90 16.21 -9.96
N THR A 83 17.93 16.94 -9.38
CA THR A 83 17.14 16.42 -8.25
C THR A 83 16.22 15.28 -8.65
N THR A 84 16.12 14.27 -7.78
CA THR A 84 15.16 13.17 -7.91
C THR A 84 13.88 13.40 -7.11
N THR A 85 13.79 14.51 -6.35
CA THR A 85 12.56 14.86 -5.63
C THR A 85 11.53 15.39 -6.63
N SER A 86 10.27 15.02 -6.47
CA SER A 86 9.17 15.46 -7.35
C SER A 86 8.27 16.52 -6.69
N ASN A 87 8.46 16.75 -5.39
CA ASN A 87 7.65 17.63 -4.54
C ASN A 87 8.40 18.92 -4.13
N TRP A 88 9.50 19.27 -4.81
CA TRP A 88 10.26 20.49 -4.55
C TRP A 88 9.53 21.76 -4.92
N GLY A 89 8.58 21.68 -5.86
CA GLY A 89 7.96 22.85 -6.43
C GLY A 89 7.75 22.70 -7.92
N TRP A 90 7.77 23.84 -8.61
CA TRP A 90 7.78 23.94 -10.06
C TRP A 90 8.35 25.29 -10.50
N LEU A 91 8.79 25.38 -11.76
CA LEU A 91 9.18 26.64 -12.41
C LEU A 91 8.05 27.13 -13.30
N ALA A 92 7.93 28.43 -13.49
CA ALA A 92 7.04 28.98 -14.49
C ALA A 92 7.57 30.27 -15.09
N PHE A 93 7.18 30.51 -16.33
CA PHE A 93 7.31 31.80 -16.98
C PHE A 93 5.99 32.57 -16.91
N SER A 94 6.07 33.86 -16.60
CA SER A 94 4.91 34.76 -16.55
C SER A 94 5.29 36.17 -17.00
N PRO A 95 4.41 36.88 -17.74
CA PRO A 95 4.61 38.29 -18.05
C PRO A 95 4.29 39.23 -16.88
N PHE A 96 3.73 38.69 -15.78
CA PHE A 96 3.35 39.47 -14.61
C PHE A 96 4.49 39.55 -13.59
N SER A 97 4.45 40.61 -12.77
CA SER A 97 5.37 40.79 -11.65
C SER A 97 5.12 39.77 -10.53
N GLN A 98 6.12 39.55 -9.67
CA GLN A 98 5.99 38.66 -8.52
C GLN A 98 4.80 39.04 -7.64
N GLN A 99 4.60 40.34 -7.41
CA GLN A 99 3.51 40.84 -6.56
C GLN A 99 2.13 40.48 -7.13
N GLU A 100 1.95 40.58 -8.44
CA GLU A 100 0.70 40.20 -9.12
C GLU A 100 0.45 38.69 -9.03
N LEU A 101 1.49 37.88 -9.23
CA LEU A 101 1.38 36.42 -9.09
C LEU A 101 1.08 35.99 -7.65
N VAL A 102 1.75 36.58 -6.65
CA VAL A 102 1.49 36.30 -5.23
C VAL A 102 0.02 36.58 -4.89
N ALA A 103 -0.52 37.70 -5.36
CA ALA A 103 -1.93 38.03 -5.15
C ALA A 103 -2.88 36.96 -5.72
N GLN A 104 -2.57 36.43 -6.91
CA GLN A 104 -3.36 35.37 -7.53
C GLN A 104 -3.20 34.01 -6.82
N LEU A 105 -1.96 33.61 -6.52
CA LEU A 105 -1.67 32.32 -5.87
C LEU A 105 -2.22 32.25 -4.44
N LYS A 106 -2.37 33.39 -3.75
CA LYS A 106 -3.06 33.50 -2.45
C LYS A 106 -4.52 33.02 -2.52
N LEU A 107 -5.23 33.32 -3.62
CA LEU A 107 -6.63 32.95 -3.80
C LEU A 107 -6.81 31.44 -4.02
N LEU A 108 -5.77 30.76 -4.51
CA LEU A 108 -5.77 29.33 -4.82
C LEU A 108 -5.57 28.42 -3.58
N THR A 109 -5.68 28.97 -2.37
CA THR A 109 -5.44 28.19 -1.14
C THR A 109 -6.41 27.00 -0.97
N LYS A 110 -7.62 27.11 -1.54
CA LYS A 110 -8.64 26.06 -1.52
C LYS A 110 -9.23 25.80 -2.89
N VAL A 111 -9.75 24.60 -3.05
CA VAL A 111 -10.61 24.19 -4.17
C VAL A 111 -11.84 23.47 -3.63
N LYS A 112 -12.90 23.40 -4.44
CA LYS A 112 -14.08 22.58 -4.19
C LYS A 112 -13.93 21.23 -4.86
N LEU A 113 -14.41 20.19 -4.18
CA LEU A 113 -14.67 18.89 -4.78
C LEU A 113 -16.07 18.89 -5.43
N PRO A 114 -16.42 17.91 -6.29
CA PRO A 114 -17.74 17.81 -6.93
C PRO A 114 -18.93 17.78 -5.96
N ASP A 115 -18.70 17.38 -4.70
CA ASP A 115 -19.68 17.38 -3.61
C ASP A 115 -19.80 18.75 -2.88
N ASN A 116 -19.18 19.81 -3.44
CA ASN A 116 -19.04 21.15 -2.85
C ASN A 116 -18.21 21.25 -1.58
N LYS A 117 -17.51 20.19 -1.17
CA LYS A 117 -16.59 20.27 -0.03
C LYS A 117 -15.35 21.09 -0.40
N GLU A 118 -15.04 22.09 0.42
CA GLU A 118 -13.78 22.83 0.30
C GLU A 118 -12.62 22.07 0.94
N VAL A 119 -11.53 21.93 0.18
CA VAL A 119 -10.29 21.29 0.63
C VAL A 119 -9.10 22.19 0.32
N PHE A 120 -8.05 22.11 1.14
CA PHE A 120 -6.80 22.80 0.85
C PHE A 120 -6.19 22.28 -0.45
N PHE A 121 -5.75 23.20 -1.30
CA PHE A 121 -5.14 22.87 -2.57
C PHE A 121 -3.62 23.08 -2.51
N ARG A 122 -2.89 21.98 -2.46
CA ARG A 122 -1.43 21.96 -2.41
C ARG A 122 -0.83 22.16 -3.80
N TYR A 123 -1.13 23.29 -4.44
CA TYR A 123 -0.73 23.56 -5.83
C TYR A 123 0.80 23.64 -6.02
N TRP A 124 1.59 23.86 -4.97
CA TRP A 124 3.04 23.85 -5.05
C TRP A 124 3.66 22.45 -5.13
N ASP A 125 2.88 21.39 -4.86
CA ASP A 125 3.36 20.03 -5.09
C ASP A 125 3.33 19.73 -6.59
N GLY A 126 4.50 19.89 -7.22
CA GLY A 126 4.67 19.73 -8.66
C GLY A 126 4.24 18.37 -9.20
N HIS A 127 4.32 17.31 -8.38
CA HIS A 127 3.88 15.96 -8.74
C HIS A 127 2.36 15.90 -8.93
N PHE A 128 1.59 16.32 -7.93
CA PHE A 128 0.12 16.30 -8.03
C PHE A 128 -0.42 17.39 -8.95
N LEU A 129 0.21 18.57 -8.99
CA LEU A 129 -0.21 19.64 -9.87
C LEU A 129 -0.12 19.23 -11.35
N ALA A 130 0.97 18.55 -11.75
CA ALA A 130 1.13 18.09 -13.12
C ALA A 130 -0.03 17.19 -13.57
N GLN A 131 -0.49 16.28 -12.71
CA GLN A 131 -1.61 15.39 -13.00
C GLN A 131 -2.93 16.15 -13.17
N ILE A 132 -3.18 17.12 -12.28
CA ILE A 132 -4.38 17.96 -12.38
C ILE A 132 -4.37 18.74 -13.70
N LEU A 133 -3.25 19.40 -14.02
CA LEU A 133 -3.12 20.18 -15.25
C LEU A 133 -3.16 19.32 -16.52
N ALA A 134 -2.65 18.08 -16.50
CA ALA A 134 -2.75 17.14 -17.60
C ALA A 134 -4.21 16.76 -17.91
N ALA A 135 -5.05 16.61 -16.89
CA ALA A 135 -6.50 16.40 -17.02
C ALA A 135 -7.32 17.69 -17.20
N SER A 136 -6.66 18.86 -17.30
CA SER A 136 -7.35 20.15 -17.37
C SER A 136 -7.47 20.63 -18.82
N THR A 137 -8.65 21.12 -19.18
CA THR A 137 -8.84 21.97 -20.36
C THR A 137 -8.07 23.28 -20.21
N ASN A 138 -7.83 23.97 -21.32
CA ASN A 138 -7.18 25.28 -21.34
C ASN A 138 -7.86 26.30 -20.41
N THR A 139 -9.20 26.33 -20.38
CA THR A 139 -9.97 27.19 -19.49
C THR A 139 -9.76 26.82 -18.02
N GLN A 140 -9.74 25.53 -17.68
CA GLN A 140 -9.48 25.07 -16.32
C GLN A 140 -8.05 25.39 -15.86
N LYS A 141 -7.05 25.26 -16.75
CA LYS A 141 -5.66 25.66 -16.46
C LYS A 141 -5.57 27.14 -16.12
N GLN A 142 -6.16 28.02 -16.93
CA GLN A 142 -6.20 29.46 -16.67
C GLN A 142 -6.95 29.80 -15.39
N ALA A 143 -8.02 29.07 -15.06
CA ALA A 143 -8.79 29.32 -13.85
C ALA A 143 -8.03 28.89 -12.57
N LEU A 144 -7.23 27.82 -12.65
CA LEU A 144 -6.41 27.35 -11.53
C LEU A 144 -5.14 28.18 -11.34
N LEU A 145 -4.37 28.40 -12.40
CA LEU A 145 -3.11 29.15 -12.37
C LEU A 145 -3.14 30.26 -13.44
N PRO A 146 -3.90 31.35 -13.18
CA PRO A 146 -3.90 32.49 -14.07
C PRO A 146 -2.51 33.13 -14.16
N GLY A 147 -2.30 33.90 -15.22
CA GLY A 147 -1.07 34.66 -15.41
C GLY A 147 0.17 33.88 -15.83
N LEU A 148 0.16 32.54 -15.87
CA LEU A 148 1.30 31.76 -16.33
C LEU A 148 1.28 31.58 -17.86
N SER A 149 2.46 31.65 -18.49
CA SER A 149 2.65 31.31 -19.92
C SER A 149 3.00 29.83 -20.09
N THR A 150 3.99 29.36 -19.33
CA THR A 150 4.40 27.95 -19.31
C THR A 150 4.87 27.57 -17.92
N LEU A 151 4.74 26.28 -17.58
CA LEU A 151 5.18 25.71 -16.32
C LEU A 151 6.05 24.49 -16.60
N TRP A 152 7.14 24.34 -15.84
CA TRP A 152 8.01 23.18 -15.85
C TRP A 152 7.94 22.44 -14.51
N THR A 153 7.60 21.16 -14.56
CA THR A 153 7.55 20.27 -13.40
C THR A 153 7.80 18.84 -13.84
N ASN A 154 8.50 18.03 -13.04
CA ASN A 154 8.77 16.61 -13.32
C ASN A 154 9.23 16.31 -14.75
N ASN A 155 10.15 17.13 -15.26
CA ASN A 155 10.68 17.02 -16.63
C ASN A 155 9.61 17.11 -17.74
N GLN A 156 8.54 17.86 -17.47
CA GLN A 156 7.46 18.11 -18.42
C GLN A 156 7.17 19.61 -18.51
N VAL A 157 6.93 20.06 -19.74
CA VAL A 157 6.44 21.40 -20.04
C VAL A 157 4.92 21.38 -20.10
N ILE A 158 4.28 22.28 -19.38
CA ILE A 158 2.84 22.52 -19.43
C ILE A 158 2.61 23.91 -20.00
N HIS A 159 1.96 23.94 -21.17
CA HIS A 159 1.58 25.19 -21.81
C HIS A 159 0.23 25.68 -21.28
N PHE A 160 0.18 26.99 -21.05
CA PHE A 160 -1.05 27.71 -20.77
C PHE A 160 -1.49 28.48 -22.01
N PRO A 161 -2.79 28.78 -22.14
CA PRO A 161 -3.28 29.74 -23.13
C PRO A 161 -2.81 31.15 -22.75
N GLU A 162 -3.15 32.16 -23.55
CA GLU A 162 -2.68 33.54 -23.31
C GLU A 162 -2.84 33.96 -21.83
N PRO A 163 -1.78 34.48 -21.19
CA PRO A 163 -1.83 34.88 -19.79
C PRO A 163 -2.84 35.99 -19.58
N ILE A 164 -3.82 35.74 -18.72
CA ILE A 164 -4.82 36.73 -18.32
C ILE A 164 -4.78 36.92 -16.81
N THR A 165 -4.99 38.16 -16.37
CA THR A 165 -5.30 38.46 -14.97
C THR A 165 -6.75 38.12 -14.73
N ILE A 166 -7.02 37.25 -13.75
CA ILE A 166 -8.37 36.94 -13.32
C ILE A 166 -8.55 37.49 -11.91
N ASN A 167 -9.44 38.46 -11.74
CA ASN A 167 -10.01 38.80 -10.44
C ASN A 167 -11.17 37.84 -10.19
N ASN A 168 -10.87 36.66 -9.66
CA ASN A 168 -11.90 35.73 -9.22
C ASN A 168 -11.73 35.43 -7.74
N ASP A 169 -12.65 35.95 -6.93
CA ASP A 169 -12.89 35.47 -5.56
C ASP A 169 -13.59 34.08 -5.56
N ILE A 170 -13.78 33.48 -6.74
CA ILE A 170 -14.47 32.20 -6.91
C ILE A 170 -13.48 31.06 -6.70
N ILE A 171 -13.71 30.28 -5.64
CA ILE A 171 -13.05 29.00 -5.39
C ILE A 171 -13.38 28.03 -6.53
N GLN A 172 -12.34 27.55 -7.21
CA GLN A 172 -12.46 26.63 -8.34
C GLN A 172 -12.91 25.24 -7.89
N THR A 173 -13.75 24.58 -8.70
CA THR A 173 -14.17 23.19 -8.48
C THR A 173 -13.33 22.26 -9.34
N LEU A 174 -12.68 21.26 -8.73
CA LEU A 174 -11.96 20.22 -9.48
C LEU A 174 -12.96 19.28 -10.17
N ALA A 175 -12.71 19.03 -11.45
CA ALA A 175 -13.49 18.12 -12.27
C ALA A 175 -13.22 16.65 -11.89
N PRO A 176 -14.20 15.75 -12.11
CA PRO A 176 -14.04 14.32 -11.83
C PRO A 176 -12.81 13.69 -12.49
N GLU A 177 -12.47 14.10 -13.72
CA GLU A 177 -11.32 13.59 -14.47
C GLU A 177 -9.99 13.94 -13.78
N GLN A 178 -9.88 15.16 -13.25
CA GLN A 178 -8.70 15.60 -12.48
C GLN A 178 -8.55 14.79 -11.19
N LEU A 179 -9.67 14.50 -10.51
CA LEU A 179 -9.67 13.70 -9.28
C LEU A 179 -9.35 12.22 -9.54
N SER A 180 -9.74 11.68 -10.69
CA SER A 180 -9.43 10.29 -11.06
C SER A 180 -7.92 10.08 -11.21
N LEU A 181 -7.21 10.98 -11.90
CA LEU A 181 -5.75 10.86 -12.03
C LEU A 181 -5.03 10.96 -10.69
N LEU A 182 -5.51 11.83 -9.78
CA LEU A 182 -4.98 11.91 -8.42
C LEU A 182 -5.20 10.63 -7.62
N ALA A 183 -6.35 9.97 -7.80
CA ALA A 183 -6.65 8.70 -7.16
C ALA A 183 -5.72 7.59 -7.68
N ASP A 184 -5.53 7.51 -8.99
CA ASP A 184 -4.63 6.54 -9.63
C ASP A 184 -3.19 6.71 -9.15
N GLU A 185 -2.71 7.95 -9.08
CA GLU A 185 -1.34 8.22 -8.65
C GLU A 185 -1.13 7.88 -7.17
N LYS A 186 -2.09 8.22 -6.31
CA LYS A 186 -2.07 7.79 -4.89
C LYS A 186 -2.04 6.27 -4.76
N GLN A 187 -2.76 5.55 -5.60
CA GLN A 187 -2.73 4.08 -5.60
C GLN A 187 -1.35 3.54 -6.03
N LYS A 188 -0.71 4.14 -7.04
CA LYS A 188 0.65 3.77 -7.46
C LYS A 188 1.67 4.03 -6.37
N GLU A 189 1.63 5.20 -5.73
CA GLU A 189 2.51 5.53 -4.60
C GLU A 189 2.35 4.52 -3.46
N LEU A 190 1.10 4.26 -3.05
CA LEU A 190 0.81 3.28 -2.00
C LEU A 190 1.35 1.91 -2.38
N ARG A 191 1.07 1.45 -3.60
CA ARG A 191 1.57 0.16 -4.10
C ARG A 191 3.08 0.07 -4.02
N GLN A 192 3.80 1.08 -4.49
CA GLN A 192 5.26 1.08 -4.50
C GLN A 192 5.83 1.10 -3.09
N GLU A 193 5.19 1.82 -2.18
CA GLU A 193 5.57 1.86 -0.77
C GLU A 193 5.35 0.51 -0.09
N LEU A 194 4.20 -0.14 -0.27
CA LEU A 194 3.92 -1.47 0.26
C LEU A 194 4.85 -2.53 -0.32
N LYS A 195 5.17 -2.45 -1.61
CA LYS A 195 6.17 -3.31 -2.27
C LYS A 195 7.55 -3.17 -1.63
N THR A 196 7.97 -1.94 -1.35
CA THR A 196 9.24 -1.64 -0.69
C THR A 196 9.24 -2.16 0.74
N TYR A 197 8.16 -1.93 1.48
CA TYR A 197 7.95 -2.42 2.83
C TYR A 197 8.07 -3.94 2.93
N LEU A 198 7.41 -4.69 2.02
CA LEU A 198 7.48 -6.16 2.00
C LEU A 198 8.90 -6.68 1.76
N LYS A 199 9.65 -6.03 0.85
CA LYS A 199 11.05 -6.40 0.57
C LYS A 199 11.95 -6.17 1.78
N GLN A 200 11.72 -5.08 2.52
CA GLN A 200 12.52 -4.72 3.69
C GLN A 200 12.17 -5.57 4.92
N LYS A 201 10.87 -5.72 5.24
CA LYS A 201 10.41 -6.41 6.45
C LYS A 201 10.40 -7.93 6.30
N PHE A 202 10.08 -8.45 5.11
CA PHE A 202 9.96 -9.90 4.86
C PHE A 202 10.84 -10.41 3.70
N PRO A 203 12.15 -10.11 3.67
CA PRO A 203 13.01 -10.39 2.51
C PRO A 203 13.09 -11.88 2.16
N LYS A 204 13.14 -12.76 3.17
CA LYS A 204 13.18 -14.21 2.97
C LYS A 204 11.88 -14.76 2.40
N LYS A 205 10.72 -14.27 2.88
CA LYS A 205 9.40 -14.68 2.39
C LYS A 205 9.24 -14.26 0.94
N MET A 206 9.55 -13.00 0.61
CA MET A 206 9.46 -12.49 -0.76
C MET A 206 10.39 -13.25 -1.72
N ARG A 207 11.62 -13.56 -1.30
CA ARG A 207 12.53 -14.40 -2.10
C ARG A 207 11.98 -15.80 -2.34
N THR A 208 11.36 -16.40 -1.33
CA THR A 208 10.80 -17.76 -1.41
C THR A 208 9.56 -17.83 -2.31
N LEU A 209 8.73 -16.79 -2.30
CA LEU A 209 7.57 -16.68 -3.17
C LEU A 209 7.97 -16.42 -4.63
N GLY A 210 9.02 -15.64 -4.84
CA GLY A 210 9.44 -15.21 -6.17
C GLY A 210 8.53 -14.11 -6.74
N ALA A 211 8.99 -13.46 -7.81
CA ALA A 211 8.36 -12.25 -8.35
C ALA A 211 6.87 -12.44 -8.69
N LYS A 212 6.51 -13.55 -9.35
CA LYS A 212 5.12 -13.85 -9.76
C LYS A 212 4.15 -13.83 -8.57
N TYR A 213 4.44 -14.62 -7.53
CA TYR A 213 3.54 -14.76 -6.38
C TYR A 213 3.61 -13.57 -5.43
N SER A 214 4.76 -12.88 -5.34
CA SER A 214 4.85 -11.60 -4.63
C SER A 214 3.96 -10.52 -5.26
N GLU A 215 3.90 -10.43 -6.59
CA GLU A 215 3.01 -9.48 -7.27
C GLU A 215 1.54 -9.88 -7.12
N GLN A 216 1.21 -11.18 -7.22
CA GLN A 216 -0.16 -11.66 -6.97
C GLN A 216 -0.64 -11.38 -5.55
N PHE A 217 0.22 -11.61 -4.55
CA PHE A 217 -0.05 -11.24 -3.16
C PHE A 217 -0.32 -9.74 -3.04
N LEU A 218 0.55 -8.90 -3.58
CA LEU A 218 0.41 -7.44 -3.47
C LEU A 218 -0.85 -6.94 -4.18
N ASN A 219 -1.22 -7.50 -5.34
CA ASN A 219 -2.46 -7.16 -6.03
C ASN A 219 -3.68 -7.47 -5.17
N LEU A 220 -3.75 -8.69 -4.63
CA LEU A 220 -4.85 -9.09 -3.75
C LEU A 220 -4.95 -8.20 -2.51
N MET A 221 -3.81 -7.79 -1.92
CA MET A 221 -3.81 -6.87 -0.79
C MET A 221 -4.29 -5.47 -1.17
N MET A 222 -3.88 -4.96 -2.33
CA MET A 222 -4.36 -3.65 -2.84
C MET A 222 -5.87 -3.66 -3.06
N ASP A 223 -6.41 -4.75 -3.63
CA ASP A 223 -7.85 -4.90 -3.85
C ASP A 223 -8.62 -4.88 -2.51
N LYS A 224 -8.13 -5.61 -1.50
CA LYS A 224 -8.73 -5.62 -0.15
C LYS A 224 -8.59 -4.28 0.56
N ILE A 225 -7.44 -3.62 0.46
CA ILE A 225 -7.21 -2.27 1.01
C ILE A 225 -8.24 -1.28 0.44
N ALA A 226 -8.49 -1.33 -0.86
CA ALA A 226 -9.51 -0.52 -1.52
C ALA A 226 -10.92 -0.91 -1.07
N GLN A 227 -11.25 -2.21 -1.04
CA GLN A 227 -12.55 -2.74 -0.62
C GLN A 227 -12.92 -2.29 0.80
N TYR A 228 -11.98 -2.38 1.75
CA TYR A 228 -12.18 -1.98 3.14
C TYR A 228 -11.94 -0.48 3.38
N GLN A 229 -11.60 0.28 2.34
CA GLN A 229 -11.31 1.72 2.39
C GLN A 229 -10.28 2.07 3.47
N ILE A 230 -9.20 1.29 3.56
CA ILE A 230 -8.20 1.46 4.62
C ILE A 230 -7.50 2.82 4.40
N PRO A 231 -7.65 3.78 5.34
CA PRO A 231 -7.48 5.22 5.03
C PRO A 231 -6.03 5.67 4.99
N ARG A 232 -5.09 4.88 5.55
CA ARG A 232 -3.70 5.31 5.76
C ARG A 232 -2.67 4.23 5.43
N LYS A 233 -1.48 4.70 5.06
CA LYS A 233 -0.33 3.88 4.66
C LYS A 233 0.18 2.98 5.79
N ASP A 234 0.17 3.45 7.03
CA ASP A 234 0.54 2.69 8.23
C ASP A 234 -0.46 1.55 8.51
N GLN A 235 -1.76 1.82 8.43
CA GLN A 235 -2.79 0.80 8.54
C GLN A 235 -2.70 -0.24 7.41
N ALA A 236 -2.44 0.20 6.17
CA ALA A 236 -2.19 -0.73 5.06
C ALA A 236 -0.99 -1.66 5.33
N LYS A 237 0.11 -1.14 5.89
CA LYS A 237 1.26 -1.96 6.31
C LYS A 237 0.88 -2.98 7.40
N GLN A 238 0.09 -2.57 8.38
CA GLN A 238 -0.44 -3.47 9.42
C GLN A 238 -1.34 -4.56 8.82
N PHE A 239 -2.18 -4.22 7.84
CA PHE A 239 -3.02 -5.18 7.13
C PHE A 239 -2.16 -6.24 6.40
N LEU A 240 -1.07 -5.80 5.75
CA LEU A 240 -0.10 -6.69 5.11
C LEU A 240 0.60 -7.62 6.12
N ASP A 241 0.96 -7.11 7.30
CA ASP A 241 1.57 -7.91 8.36
C ASP A 241 0.63 -9.03 8.82
N LEU A 242 -0.64 -8.68 9.06
CA LEU A 242 -1.69 -9.64 9.41
C LEU A 242 -1.87 -10.69 8.31
N ALA A 243 -1.94 -10.28 7.04
CA ALA A 243 -2.06 -11.21 5.91
C ALA A 243 -0.86 -12.16 5.79
N ILE A 244 0.37 -11.69 6.05
CA ILE A 244 1.57 -12.53 6.01
C ILE A 244 1.55 -13.63 7.09
N VAL A 245 0.98 -13.33 8.25
CA VAL A 245 0.94 -14.24 9.41
C VAL A 245 -0.28 -15.16 9.36
N LEU A 246 -1.45 -14.64 8.98
CA LEU A 246 -2.74 -15.31 9.08
C LEU A 246 -3.22 -15.92 7.75
N GLY A 247 -2.56 -15.60 6.64
CA GLY A 247 -3.02 -15.92 5.28
C GLY A 247 -3.74 -14.75 4.63
N THR A 248 -3.78 -14.71 3.29
CA THR A 248 -4.31 -13.54 2.54
C THR A 248 -5.82 -13.35 2.64
N HIS A 249 -6.51 -14.35 3.16
CA HIS A 249 -7.96 -14.36 3.33
C HIS A 249 -8.37 -14.32 4.81
N PHE A 250 -7.51 -13.86 5.70
CA PHE A 250 -7.82 -13.76 7.13
C PHE A 250 -9.08 -12.92 7.41
N ASP A 251 -9.36 -11.96 6.55
CA ASP A 251 -10.53 -11.06 6.55
C ASP A 251 -11.87 -11.79 6.39
N THR A 252 -11.87 -12.95 5.71
CA THR A 252 -13.07 -13.77 5.53
C THR A 252 -13.00 -15.10 6.28
N ASP A 253 -11.94 -15.33 7.06
CA ASP A 253 -11.73 -16.62 7.72
C ASP A 253 -12.75 -16.85 8.85
N PRO A 254 -13.60 -17.90 8.76
CA PRO A 254 -14.59 -18.20 9.79
C PRO A 254 -13.96 -18.45 11.17
N MET A 255 -12.74 -18.98 11.22
CA MET A 255 -12.01 -19.29 12.44
C MET A 255 -11.45 -18.04 13.14
N LEU A 256 -11.30 -16.94 12.40
CA LEU A 256 -10.81 -15.66 12.92
C LEU A 256 -11.92 -14.60 13.05
N SER A 257 -13.11 -14.90 12.53
CA SER A 257 -14.22 -13.98 12.35
C SER A 257 -14.60 -13.18 13.60
N ARG A 258 -14.47 -13.77 14.81
CA ARG A 258 -14.86 -13.09 16.07
C ARG A 258 -13.98 -11.88 16.40
N TRP A 259 -12.71 -11.92 16.01
CA TRP A 259 -11.77 -10.81 16.21
C TRP A 259 -11.74 -9.91 14.99
N VAL A 260 -11.71 -10.49 13.79
CA VAL A 260 -11.43 -9.75 12.55
C VAL A 260 -12.62 -8.92 12.10
N LYS A 261 -13.85 -9.47 12.08
CA LYS A 261 -15.01 -8.76 11.51
C LYS A 261 -15.33 -7.44 12.22
N PRO A 262 -15.38 -7.35 13.56
CA PRO A 262 -15.68 -6.08 14.24
C PRO A 262 -14.69 -4.97 13.89
N ARG A 263 -13.41 -5.33 13.74
CA ARG A 263 -12.33 -4.39 13.42
C ARG A 263 -12.40 -3.95 11.95
N LEU A 264 -12.62 -4.87 11.02
CA LEU A 264 -12.75 -4.53 9.60
C LEU A 264 -14.00 -3.72 9.26
N LEU A 265 -15.10 -3.86 10.02
CA LEU A 265 -16.30 -3.03 9.84
C LEU A 265 -16.05 -1.54 10.16
N THR A 266 -15.08 -1.24 11.01
CA THR A 266 -14.79 0.12 11.48
C THR A 266 -13.50 0.70 10.90
N VAL A 267 -12.70 -0.07 10.17
CA VAL A 267 -11.35 0.32 9.72
C VAL A 267 -11.32 1.56 8.82
N ALA A 268 -12.40 1.81 8.06
CA ALA A 268 -12.49 2.97 7.18
C ALA A 268 -12.53 4.31 7.96
N THR A 269 -13.07 4.29 9.19
CA THR A 269 -13.26 5.50 10.01
C THR A 269 -12.39 5.49 11.27
N ASN A 270 -12.03 4.33 11.81
CA ASN A 270 -11.19 4.16 12.99
C ASN A 270 -9.72 3.87 12.58
N THR A 271 -8.86 4.88 12.75
CA THR A 271 -7.45 4.82 12.34
C THR A 271 -6.56 3.93 13.19
N ILE A 272 -7.05 3.37 14.30
CA ILE A 272 -6.29 2.42 15.14
C ILE A 272 -6.86 0.99 15.08
N SER A 273 -7.90 0.74 14.28
CA SER A 273 -8.63 -0.53 14.28
C SER A 273 -7.75 -1.76 14.00
N LEU A 274 -6.77 -1.67 13.09
CA LEU A 274 -5.88 -2.81 12.82
C LEU A 274 -4.78 -3.01 13.87
N ILE A 275 -4.46 -1.96 14.64
CA ILE A 275 -3.57 -2.06 15.80
C ILE A 275 -4.32 -2.82 16.89
N GLU A 276 -5.56 -2.40 17.19
CA GLU A 276 -6.43 -3.11 18.14
C GLU A 276 -6.69 -4.55 17.72
N LEU A 277 -6.88 -4.82 16.42
CA LEU A 277 -7.01 -6.20 15.92
C LEU A 277 -5.76 -7.02 16.22
N ASN A 278 -4.57 -6.46 16.02
CA ASN A 278 -3.32 -7.14 16.31
C ASN A 278 -3.19 -7.45 17.81
N ASP A 279 -3.61 -6.51 18.66
CA ASP A 279 -3.60 -6.69 20.13
C ASP A 279 -4.62 -7.75 20.57
N ASP A 280 -5.84 -7.71 20.02
CA ASP A 280 -6.90 -8.70 20.26
C ASP A 280 -6.47 -10.11 19.87
N LEU A 281 -5.73 -10.25 18.78
CA LEU A 281 -5.19 -11.53 18.33
C LEU A 281 -3.96 -11.97 19.14
N SER A 282 -3.26 -11.04 19.80
CA SER A 282 -2.02 -11.37 20.52
C SER A 282 -2.25 -12.35 21.68
N ILE A 283 -3.35 -12.21 22.42
CA ILE A 283 -3.69 -13.05 23.58
C ILE A 283 -3.97 -14.50 23.15
N PRO A 284 -4.96 -14.79 22.27
CA PRO A 284 -5.24 -16.16 21.86
C PRO A 284 -4.05 -16.81 21.15
N PHE A 285 -3.25 -16.05 20.41
CA PHE A 285 -2.02 -16.58 19.79
C PHE A 285 -0.97 -16.95 20.82
N LYS A 286 -0.73 -16.12 21.84
CA LYS A 286 0.19 -16.45 22.94
C LYS A 286 -0.24 -17.70 23.69
N ILE A 287 -1.54 -17.83 23.98
CA ILE A 287 -2.10 -19.02 24.64
C ILE A 287 -1.87 -20.26 23.76
N ALA A 288 -2.23 -20.20 22.48
CA ALA A 288 -2.08 -21.32 21.56
C ALA A 288 -0.60 -21.72 21.37
N MET A 289 0.30 -20.75 21.23
CA MET A 289 1.72 -21.00 20.95
C MET A 289 2.51 -21.42 22.20
N GLY A 290 2.03 -21.10 23.40
CA GLY A 290 2.74 -21.29 24.65
C GLY A 290 3.89 -20.30 24.85
N GLU A 291 4.40 -20.24 26.08
CA GLU A 291 5.56 -19.40 26.40
C GLU A 291 6.76 -19.78 25.51
N ASN A 292 7.42 -18.75 24.95
CA ASN A 292 8.55 -18.93 24.04
C ASN A 292 8.31 -19.97 22.93
N LEU A 293 7.07 -20.03 22.41
CA LEU A 293 6.67 -20.94 21.32
C LEU A 293 6.78 -22.45 21.68
N SER A 294 6.87 -22.79 22.97
CA SER A 294 7.10 -24.16 23.44
C SER A 294 5.98 -25.13 23.05
N THR A 295 4.72 -24.74 23.25
CA THR A 295 3.56 -25.52 22.84
C THR A 295 3.54 -25.70 21.32
N TYR A 296 3.75 -24.61 20.56
CA TYR A 296 3.78 -24.68 19.11
C TYR A 296 4.86 -25.65 18.59
N LEU A 297 6.07 -25.57 19.15
CA LEU A 297 7.17 -26.47 18.79
C LEU A 297 6.83 -27.93 19.10
N THR A 298 6.22 -28.19 20.26
CA THR A 298 5.78 -29.53 20.67
C THR A 298 4.75 -30.10 19.68
N ARG A 299 3.76 -29.30 19.27
CA ARG A 299 2.75 -29.71 18.29
C ARG A 299 3.35 -30.00 16.92
N LEU A 300 4.30 -29.18 16.45
CA LEU A 300 5.02 -29.47 15.20
C LEU A 300 5.82 -30.78 15.27
N GLN A 301 6.46 -31.08 16.41
CA GLN A 301 7.20 -32.33 16.60
C GLN A 301 6.26 -33.55 16.62
N GLN A 302 5.14 -33.47 17.34
CA GLN A 302 4.12 -34.52 17.36
C GLN A 302 3.55 -34.79 15.96
N LEU A 303 3.28 -33.74 15.18
CA LEU A 303 2.81 -33.86 13.80
C LEU A 303 3.80 -34.62 12.89
N LEU A 304 5.11 -34.51 13.12
CA LEU A 304 6.11 -35.28 12.37
C LEU A 304 6.09 -36.77 12.74
N GLN A 305 5.85 -37.07 14.02
CA GLN A 305 5.85 -38.42 14.57
C GLN A 305 4.56 -39.19 14.26
N LYS A 306 3.45 -38.51 14.01
CA LYS A 306 2.15 -39.16 13.72
C LYS A 306 2.26 -40.04 12.46
N PRO A 307 1.92 -41.34 12.52
CA PRO A 307 2.05 -42.22 11.37
C PRO A 307 0.99 -41.91 10.31
N THR A 308 1.33 -42.06 9.03
CA THR A 308 0.38 -41.79 7.94
C THR A 308 -0.78 -42.77 7.94
N HIS A 309 -0.58 -44.02 8.37
CA HIS A 309 -1.66 -45.02 8.37
C HIS A 309 -2.84 -44.66 9.27
N SER A 310 -2.62 -43.90 10.37
CA SER A 310 -3.72 -43.48 11.26
C SER A 310 -4.73 -42.57 10.58
N LEU A 311 -4.41 -42.00 9.41
CA LEU A 311 -5.38 -41.20 8.63
C LEU A 311 -6.43 -42.07 7.95
N PHE A 312 -6.09 -43.33 7.65
CA PHE A 312 -6.99 -44.25 6.95
C PHE A 312 -7.92 -45.02 7.89
N GLU A 313 -7.83 -44.74 9.20
CA GLU A 313 -8.73 -45.25 10.24
C GLU A 313 -9.94 -44.31 10.45
N ILE A 314 -10.02 -43.20 9.71
CA ILE A 314 -11.10 -42.21 9.79
C ILE A 314 -12.26 -42.67 8.90
N GLU A 315 -13.41 -42.92 9.51
CA GLU A 315 -14.59 -43.54 8.91
C GLU A 315 -15.81 -42.62 8.87
N ASN A 316 -15.78 -41.47 9.56
CA ASN A 316 -16.89 -40.54 9.60
C ASN A 316 -16.45 -39.07 9.81
N GLU A 317 -17.40 -38.16 9.68
CA GLU A 317 -17.21 -36.70 9.79
C GLU A 317 -16.76 -36.25 11.19
N GLU A 318 -17.27 -36.88 12.25
CA GLU A 318 -16.89 -36.58 13.63
C GLU A 318 -15.40 -36.88 13.84
N GLN A 319 -14.92 -38.00 13.33
CA GLN A 319 -13.51 -38.38 13.39
C GLN A 319 -12.59 -37.46 12.57
N VAL A 320 -13.09 -36.89 11.45
CA VAL A 320 -12.35 -35.86 10.68
C VAL A 320 -12.10 -34.63 11.56
N ILE A 321 -13.15 -34.15 12.22
CA ILE A 321 -13.07 -32.97 13.09
C ILE A 321 -12.17 -33.26 14.28
N GLN A 322 -12.41 -34.38 14.99
CA GLN A 322 -11.62 -34.80 16.14
C GLN A 322 -10.14 -34.92 15.79
N PHE A 323 -9.81 -35.52 14.63
CA PHE A 323 -8.43 -35.61 14.15
C PHE A 323 -7.77 -34.22 14.09
N VAL A 324 -8.42 -33.22 13.52
CA VAL A 324 -7.85 -31.86 13.39
C VAL A 324 -7.75 -31.15 14.74
N GLN A 325 -8.74 -31.33 15.63
CA GLN A 325 -8.71 -30.79 16.98
C GLN A 325 -7.52 -31.34 17.78
N ASP A 326 -7.25 -32.64 17.65
CA ASP A 326 -6.14 -33.32 18.34
C ASP A 326 -4.76 -32.92 17.82
N LEU A 327 -4.66 -32.43 16.57
CA LEU A 327 -3.40 -31.92 16.03
C LEU A 327 -2.93 -30.65 16.74
N TYR A 328 -3.85 -29.79 17.18
CA TYR A 328 -3.51 -28.55 17.90
C TYR A 328 -4.63 -28.12 18.87
N PRO A 329 -4.80 -28.83 20.00
CA PRO A 329 -5.87 -28.59 20.95
C PRO A 329 -5.90 -27.16 21.48
N GLU A 330 -4.74 -26.57 21.75
CA GLU A 330 -4.63 -25.22 22.30
C GLU A 330 -5.16 -24.16 21.33
N ARG A 331 -4.93 -24.35 20.01
CA ARG A 331 -5.52 -23.49 18.98
C ARG A 331 -7.03 -23.74 18.86
N ASN A 332 -7.47 -24.99 18.92
CA ASN A 332 -8.90 -25.32 18.85
C ASN A 332 -9.70 -24.70 20.01
N GLN A 333 -9.14 -24.70 21.21
CA GLN A 333 -9.75 -24.06 22.39
C GLN A 333 -9.93 -22.54 22.23
N GLN A 334 -9.19 -21.90 21.31
CA GLN A 334 -9.39 -20.48 21.00
C GLN A 334 -10.53 -20.24 20.00
N LEU A 335 -11.08 -21.26 19.36
CA LEU A 335 -12.21 -21.10 18.44
C LEU A 335 -13.52 -20.90 19.21
N ALA A 336 -14.47 -20.22 18.59
CA ALA A 336 -15.85 -20.22 19.10
C ALA A 336 -16.48 -21.61 18.91
N PHE A 337 -17.51 -21.90 19.70
CA PHE A 337 -18.26 -23.16 19.66
C PHE A 337 -18.68 -23.55 18.23
N ASP A 338 -18.50 -24.84 17.90
CA ASP A 338 -18.76 -25.49 16.61
C ASP A 338 -18.17 -24.80 15.37
N THR A 339 -17.18 -23.91 15.53
CA THR A 339 -16.65 -23.17 14.38
C THR A 339 -15.96 -24.09 13.38
N LEU A 340 -15.17 -25.06 13.87
CA LEU A 340 -14.47 -26.01 13.01
C LEU A 340 -15.44 -26.98 12.33
N GLU A 341 -16.46 -27.44 13.04
CA GLU A 341 -17.51 -28.32 12.50
C GLU A 341 -18.30 -27.61 11.40
N ARG A 342 -18.85 -26.41 11.69
CA ARG A 342 -19.57 -25.63 10.67
C ARG A 342 -18.70 -25.29 9.48
N PHE A 343 -17.42 -24.98 9.70
CA PHE A 343 -16.48 -24.74 8.62
C PHE A 343 -16.28 -25.99 7.76
N TYR A 344 -16.04 -27.16 8.37
CA TYR A 344 -15.88 -28.42 7.67
C TYR A 344 -17.12 -28.77 6.82
N GLN A 345 -18.32 -28.65 7.39
CA GLN A 345 -19.58 -28.87 6.66
C GLN A 345 -19.69 -28.00 5.40
N GLN A 346 -19.24 -26.74 5.47
CA GLN A 346 -19.21 -25.84 4.32
C GLN A 346 -18.15 -26.20 3.27
N GLN A 347 -17.10 -26.94 3.65
CA GLN A 347 -16.02 -27.34 2.74
C GLN A 347 -16.31 -28.65 2.00
N ILE A 348 -17.22 -29.51 2.48
CA ILE A 348 -17.53 -30.81 1.84
C ILE A 348 -17.84 -30.66 0.34
N PRO A 349 -18.70 -29.73 -0.12
CA PRO A 349 -18.95 -29.57 -1.56
C PRO A 349 -17.70 -29.17 -2.35
N TYR A 350 -16.83 -28.37 -1.75
CA TYR A 350 -15.56 -27.99 -2.37
C TYR A 350 -14.62 -29.20 -2.48
N TYR A 351 -14.46 -30.00 -1.43
CA TYR A 351 -13.62 -31.20 -1.45
C TYR A 351 -14.08 -32.20 -2.52
N GLN A 352 -15.39 -32.44 -2.59
CA GLN A 352 -16.00 -33.30 -3.60
C GLN A 352 -15.76 -32.77 -5.02
N SER A 353 -15.84 -31.44 -5.23
CA SER A 353 -15.51 -30.83 -6.52
C SER A 353 -14.05 -31.02 -6.94
N GLN A 354 -13.16 -31.24 -5.98
CA GLN A 354 -11.74 -31.53 -6.18
C GLN A 354 -11.45 -33.04 -6.23
N LEU A 355 -12.49 -33.88 -6.33
CA LEU A 355 -12.42 -35.34 -6.37
C LEU A 355 -11.84 -35.98 -5.09
N PHE A 356 -12.05 -35.33 -3.95
CA PHE A 356 -11.76 -35.87 -2.63
C PHE A 356 -13.06 -36.30 -1.96
N PHE A 357 -13.24 -37.62 -1.77
CA PHE A 357 -14.45 -38.22 -1.21
C PHE A 357 -14.20 -38.94 0.12
N ASP A 358 -12.94 -39.34 0.38
CA ASP A 358 -12.56 -40.09 1.56
C ASP A 358 -12.41 -39.18 2.78
N TYR A 359 -12.85 -39.64 3.96
CA TYR A 359 -12.66 -38.89 5.20
C TYR A 359 -11.18 -38.66 5.54
N SER A 360 -10.29 -39.55 5.10
CA SER A 360 -8.84 -39.37 5.26
C SER A 360 -8.29 -38.15 4.51
N SER A 361 -8.82 -37.85 3.33
CA SER A 361 -8.41 -36.68 2.55
C SER A 361 -9.02 -35.41 3.12
N HIS A 362 -10.29 -35.46 3.53
CA HIS A 362 -10.97 -34.39 4.23
C HIS A 362 -10.20 -33.96 5.49
N ALA A 363 -9.70 -34.92 6.28
CA ALA A 363 -8.88 -34.64 7.47
C ALA A 363 -7.58 -33.90 7.14
N VAL A 364 -6.89 -34.28 6.05
CA VAL A 364 -5.65 -33.59 5.62
C VAL A 364 -5.95 -32.19 5.08
N LEU A 365 -6.99 -32.03 4.26
CA LEU A 365 -7.40 -30.74 3.69
C LEU A 365 -7.85 -29.77 4.79
N LEU A 366 -8.69 -30.24 5.71
CA LEU A 366 -9.17 -29.47 6.85
C LEU A 366 -8.01 -29.09 7.78
N ALA A 367 -7.07 -30.00 8.03
CA ALA A 367 -5.86 -29.68 8.78
C ALA A 367 -5.05 -28.57 8.10
N MET A 368 -4.81 -28.66 6.78
CA MET A 368 -4.08 -27.62 6.06
C MET A 368 -4.75 -26.25 6.17
N GLN A 369 -6.07 -26.19 6.02
CA GLN A 369 -6.85 -24.95 6.20
C GLN A 369 -6.81 -24.44 7.64
N PHE A 370 -6.92 -25.33 8.62
CA PHE A 370 -6.86 -24.98 10.03
C PHE A 370 -5.51 -24.38 10.41
N PHE A 371 -4.39 -24.89 9.87
CA PHE A 371 -3.06 -24.36 10.20
C PHE A 371 -2.69 -23.11 9.42
N LEU A 372 -3.00 -23.07 8.12
CA LEU A 372 -2.42 -22.11 7.17
C LEU A 372 -3.42 -21.09 6.62
N GLY A 373 -4.70 -21.20 6.99
CA GLY A 373 -5.78 -20.30 6.61
C GLY A 373 -6.81 -20.98 5.69
N HIS A 374 -8.08 -20.59 5.82
CA HIS A 374 -9.19 -21.32 5.20
C HIS A 374 -9.15 -21.39 3.65
N ARG A 375 -8.42 -20.48 2.99
CA ARG A 375 -8.28 -20.39 1.53
C ARG A 375 -6.90 -20.80 1.02
N ILE A 376 -6.17 -21.62 1.77
CA ILE A 376 -4.78 -22.01 1.46
C ILE A 376 -4.57 -22.48 0.01
N PHE A 377 -5.56 -23.14 -0.60
CA PHE A 377 -5.47 -23.66 -1.97
C PHE A 377 -5.57 -22.59 -3.06
N GLU A 378 -5.97 -21.37 -2.69
CA GLU A 378 -6.07 -20.18 -3.56
C GLU A 378 -5.10 -19.07 -3.11
N ASP A 379 -4.43 -19.26 -1.97
CA ASP A 379 -3.60 -18.24 -1.32
C ASP A 379 -2.23 -18.10 -2.02
N PRO A 380 -1.88 -16.91 -2.53
CA PRO A 380 -0.60 -16.68 -3.21
C PRO A 380 0.61 -16.80 -2.28
N LEU A 381 0.44 -16.83 -0.95
CA LEU A 381 1.51 -17.14 0.00
C LEU A 381 1.88 -18.63 0.03
N TYR A 382 1.00 -19.50 -0.48
CA TYR A 382 1.18 -20.95 -0.50
C TYR A 382 1.01 -21.53 -1.91
N PRO A 383 1.77 -21.08 -2.91
CA PRO A 383 1.60 -21.53 -4.30
C PRO A 383 1.86 -23.02 -4.51
N TRP A 384 2.54 -23.65 -3.57
CA TRP A 384 2.74 -25.09 -3.55
C TRP A 384 1.45 -25.86 -3.24
N ALA A 385 0.51 -25.28 -2.48
CA ALA A 385 -0.75 -25.92 -2.11
C ALA A 385 -1.66 -26.02 -3.34
N SER A 386 -1.83 -24.94 -4.10
CA SER A 386 -2.56 -24.97 -5.37
C SER A 386 -1.94 -25.94 -6.38
N THR A 387 -0.61 -25.93 -6.51
CA THR A 387 0.11 -26.87 -7.39
C THR A 387 -0.11 -28.33 -6.97
N LEU A 388 -0.18 -28.58 -5.66
CA LEU A 388 -0.42 -29.91 -5.12
C LEU A 388 -1.84 -30.39 -5.47
N MET A 389 -2.84 -29.52 -5.33
CA MET A 389 -4.23 -29.84 -5.73
C MET A 389 -4.31 -30.18 -7.23
N ILE A 390 -3.72 -29.36 -8.11
CA ILE A 390 -3.74 -29.58 -9.57
C ILE A 390 -3.06 -30.91 -9.95
N LYS A 391 -1.90 -31.22 -9.35
CA LYS A 391 -1.15 -32.45 -9.66
C LYS A 391 -1.79 -33.71 -9.08
N ASN A 392 -2.62 -33.56 -8.06
CA ASN A 392 -3.26 -34.67 -7.36
C ASN A 392 -4.58 -35.09 -8.02
N GLY A 393 -5.25 -34.23 -8.79
CA GLY A 393 -6.45 -34.61 -9.56
C GLY A 393 -6.24 -35.69 -10.63
N LEU A 394 -5.03 -36.24 -10.77
CA LEU A 394 -4.64 -37.28 -11.72
C LEU A 394 -4.28 -38.63 -11.06
N LEU A 395 -4.30 -38.71 -9.74
CA LEU A 395 -3.90 -39.90 -8.97
C LEU A 395 -5.05 -40.44 -8.12
N PRO A 396 -4.99 -41.72 -7.70
CA PRO A 396 -5.89 -42.24 -6.69
C PRO A 396 -5.85 -41.42 -5.40
N GLU A 397 -6.99 -41.21 -4.77
CA GLU A 397 -7.15 -40.35 -3.60
C GLU A 397 -6.20 -40.70 -2.45
N LYS A 398 -6.02 -41.99 -2.17
CA LYS A 398 -5.05 -42.48 -1.17
C LYS A 398 -3.62 -42.01 -1.45
N GLU A 399 -3.17 -42.08 -2.69
CA GLU A 399 -1.83 -41.64 -3.08
C GLU A 399 -1.70 -40.11 -2.94
N CYS A 400 -2.76 -39.37 -3.27
CA CYS A 400 -2.83 -37.92 -3.03
C CYS A 400 -2.62 -37.58 -1.56
N VAL A 401 -3.34 -38.25 -0.66
CA VAL A 401 -3.21 -38.08 0.80
C VAL A 401 -1.78 -38.34 1.26
N GLU A 402 -1.18 -39.46 0.86
CA GLU A 402 0.20 -39.81 1.25
C GLU A 402 1.21 -38.76 0.76
N ARG A 403 1.06 -38.26 -0.47
CA ARG A 403 1.90 -37.19 -1.03
C ARG A 403 1.71 -35.88 -0.30
N MET A 404 0.47 -35.50 0.05
CA MET A 404 0.17 -34.29 0.80
C MET A 404 0.81 -34.32 2.18
N VAL A 405 0.64 -35.42 2.92
CA VAL A 405 1.24 -35.64 4.24
C VAL A 405 2.76 -35.59 4.17
N THR A 406 3.36 -36.27 3.19
CA THR A 406 4.82 -36.26 3.00
C THR A 406 5.35 -34.85 2.77
N TYR A 407 4.65 -34.07 1.95
CA TYR A 407 5.02 -32.68 1.68
C TYR A 407 4.83 -31.78 2.90
N ALA A 408 3.71 -31.93 3.61
CA ALA A 408 3.44 -31.21 4.86
C ALA A 408 4.53 -31.47 5.90
N LYS A 409 4.91 -32.74 6.13
CA LYS A 409 6.03 -33.10 7.02
C LYS A 409 7.34 -32.45 6.61
N LYS A 410 7.64 -32.36 5.31
CA LYS A 410 8.84 -31.63 4.83
C LYS A 410 8.80 -30.14 5.17
N ARG A 411 7.62 -29.50 5.12
CA ARG A 411 7.45 -28.09 5.50
C ARG A 411 7.54 -27.90 7.01
N VAL A 412 6.91 -28.76 7.79
CA VAL A 412 6.98 -28.77 9.26
C VAL A 412 8.42 -28.88 9.76
N ARG A 413 9.25 -29.75 9.16
CA ARG A 413 10.69 -29.83 9.48
C ARG A 413 11.41 -28.49 9.29
N LYS A 414 11.10 -27.76 8.20
CA LYS A 414 11.69 -26.43 7.96
C LYS A 414 11.21 -25.41 8.99
N GLU A 415 9.94 -25.46 9.35
CA GLU A 415 9.36 -24.57 10.36
C GLU A 415 10.03 -24.77 11.73
N ILE A 416 10.18 -26.03 12.17
CA ILE A 416 10.91 -26.38 13.40
C ILE A 416 12.32 -25.81 13.40
N ILE A 417 13.05 -25.91 12.28
CA ILE A 417 14.40 -25.33 12.15
C ILE A 417 14.35 -23.81 12.29
N MET A 418 13.38 -23.15 11.67
CA MET A 418 13.22 -21.69 11.74
C MET A 418 12.88 -21.21 13.15
N VAL A 419 11.93 -21.85 13.82
CA VAL A 419 11.53 -21.54 15.20
C VAL A 419 12.71 -21.74 16.15
N ASN A 420 13.41 -22.87 16.09
CA ASN A 420 14.59 -23.12 16.92
C ASN A 420 15.70 -22.07 16.71
N ASN A 421 15.94 -21.67 15.46
CA ASN A 421 16.91 -20.61 15.17
C ASN A 421 16.49 -19.24 15.72
N HIS A 422 15.18 -18.94 15.73
CA HIS A 422 14.65 -17.72 16.34
C HIS A 422 14.83 -17.72 17.86
N LEU A 423 14.45 -18.82 18.53
CA LEU A 423 14.60 -18.97 19.98
C LEU A 423 16.07 -18.89 20.43
N ARG A 424 17.00 -19.52 19.70
CA ARG A 424 18.43 -19.40 19.98
C ARG A 424 18.96 -17.97 19.89
N LYS A 425 18.47 -17.18 18.92
CA LYS A 425 18.89 -15.78 18.78
C LYS A 425 18.39 -14.90 19.91
N ASN A 426 17.16 -15.11 20.36
CA ASN A 426 16.58 -14.31 21.45
C ASN A 426 17.20 -14.67 22.81
N ASN A 427 17.54 -15.94 23.05
CA ASN A 427 18.20 -16.40 24.28
C ASN A 427 19.67 -15.98 24.41
N VAL A 428 20.31 -15.46 23.34
CA VAL A 428 21.69 -14.94 23.37
C VAL A 428 21.70 -13.42 23.64
N CYS A 429 20.55 -12.76 23.52
CA CYS A 429 20.39 -11.32 23.79
C CYS A 429 19.67 -11.02 25.13
N SER A 430 19.42 -12.04 25.95
CA SER A 430 18.95 -11.94 27.34
C SER A 430 20.06 -12.44 28.26
#